data_AF-A0A7V9QCN7-F1
#
_entry.id   AF-A0A7V9QCN7-F1
#
_cell.length_a   1.000
_cell.length_b   1.000
_cell.length_c   1.000
_cell.angle_alpha   90.00
_cell.angle_beta   90.00
_cell.angle_gamma   90.00
#
_symmetry.space_group_name_H-M   'P 1'
#
loop_
_entity.id
_entity.type
_entity.pdbx_description
1 polymer ?
#
loop_
_entity_poly.entity_id
_entity_poly.type
_entity_poly.pdbx_seq_one_letter_code
_entity_poly.pdbx_strand_id
1 'polypeptide(L)' 'MSRPLGWVRWAGLLGWVAISFVPAWIGQQYTSPDWYQQLVQPAWAPPTFLFGPVWTLLYALMGFAAWLVWLDG' A
#
# COMPACT_ATOMS: atom_id res chain seq x y z
N MET A 1 1.63 -17.37 25.53
CA MET A 1 1.77 -16.84 24.16
C MET A 1 2.48 -17.86 23.29
N SER A 2 1.74 -18.66 22.53
CA SER A 2 2.30 -19.62 21.57
C SER A 2 2.45 -18.94 20.22
N ARG A 3 3.70 -18.72 19.78
CA ARG A 3 3.95 -18.16 18.44
C ARG A 3 3.33 -19.06 17.37
N PRO A 4 2.60 -18.50 16.39
CA PRO A 4 2.01 -19.31 15.34
C PRO A 4 3.08 -20.06 14.54
N LEU A 5 2.72 -21.26 14.04
CA LEU A 5 3.56 -22.08 13.17
C LEU A 5 4.13 -21.25 12.02
N GLY A 6 5.35 -21.56 11.57
CA GLY A 6 6.07 -20.75 10.58
C GLY A 6 5.27 -20.46 9.31
N TRP A 7 4.50 -21.43 8.81
CA TRP A 7 3.67 -21.26 7.61
C TRP A 7 2.50 -20.28 7.81
N VAL A 8 1.90 -20.25 9.01
CA VAL A 8 0.81 -19.33 9.37
C VAL A 8 1.34 -17.89 9.42
N ARG A 9 2.59 -17.71 9.86
CA ARG A 9 3.27 -16.40 9.85
C ARG A 9 3.43 -15.87 8.44
N TRP A 10 3.93 -16.70 7.52
CA TRP A 10 4.12 -16.30 6.13
C TRP A 10 2.81 -16.07 5.39
N ALA A 11 1.81 -16.93 5.61
CA ALA A 11 0.46 -16.73 5.08
C ALA A 11 -0.17 -15.43 5.58
N GLY A 12 -0.01 -15.13 6.88
CA GLY A 12 -0.46 -13.87 7.48
C GLY A 12 0.23 -12.65 6.88
N LEU A 13 1.56 -12.69 6.65
CA LEU A 13 2.29 -11.60 6.01
C LEU A 13 1.73 -11.32 4.60
N LEU A 14 1.58 -12.37 3.80
CA LEU A 14 1.04 -12.25 2.44
C LEU A 14 -0.40 -11.71 2.47
N GLY A 15 -1.24 -12.17 3.40
CA GLY A 15 -2.60 -11.69 3.57
C GLY A 15 -2.68 -10.21 3.93
N TRP A 16 -1.90 -9.77 4.94
CA TRP A 16 -1.89 -8.38 5.40
C TRP A 16 -1.26 -7.41 4.39
N VAL A 17 -0.25 -7.85 3.65
CA VAL A 17 0.27 -7.07 2.52
C VAL A 17 -0.78 -7.00 1.43
N ALA A 18 -1.33 -8.12 0.97
CA ALA A 18 -2.32 -8.13 -0.11
C ALA A 18 -3.55 -7.25 0.18
N ILE A 19 -4.10 -7.32 1.40
CA ILE A 19 -5.25 -6.48 1.78
C ILE A 19 -4.91 -4.99 1.78
N SER A 20 -3.66 -4.63 2.11
CA SER A 20 -3.20 -3.24 2.12
C SER A 20 -3.10 -2.64 0.71
N PHE A 21 -3.10 -3.47 -0.34
CA PHE A 21 -3.10 -3.03 -1.74
C PHE A 21 -4.51 -2.86 -2.34
N VAL A 22 -5.58 -3.16 -1.59
CA VAL A 22 -6.97 -2.94 -2.04
C VAL A 22 -7.22 -1.47 -2.47
N PRO A 23 -6.76 -0.44 -1.73
CA PRO A 23 -6.92 0.95 -2.17
C PRO A 23 -6.22 1.25 -3.50
N ALA A 24 -5.07 0.63 -3.78
CA ALA A 24 -4.39 0.77 -5.07
C ALA A 24 -5.24 0.22 -6.22
N TRP A 25 -5.84 -0.97 -6.02
CA TRP A 25 -6.71 -1.60 -7.02
C TRP A 25 -7.99 -0.81 -7.30
N ILE A 26 -8.55 -0.15 -6.28
CA ILE A 26 -9.69 0.77 -6.44
C ILE A 26 -9.20 2.03 -7.16
N GLY A 27 -8.12 2.66 -6.68
CA GLY A 27 -7.60 3.92 -7.20
C GLY A 27 -7.28 3.86 -8.70
N GLN A 28 -6.71 2.76 -9.19
CA GLN A 28 -6.39 2.63 -10.63
C GLN A 28 -7.63 2.69 -11.53
N GLN A 29 -8.82 2.32 -11.04
CA GLN A 29 -10.06 2.34 -11.85
C GLN A 29 -10.61 3.76 -12.01
N TYR A 30 -10.30 4.65 -11.08
CA TYR A 30 -10.84 6.01 -11.03
C TYR A 30 -9.79 7.09 -11.29
N THR A 31 -8.52 6.72 -11.49
CA THR A 31 -7.44 7.68 -11.76
C THR A 31 -7.52 8.16 -13.20
N SER A 32 -7.52 9.49 -13.40
CA SER A 32 -7.42 10.14 -14.71
C SER A 32 -6.16 11.00 -14.78
N PRO A 33 -5.04 10.48 -15.32
CA PRO A 33 -3.80 11.23 -15.45
C PRO A 33 -3.96 12.47 -16.32
N ASP A 34 -4.69 12.35 -17.43
CA ASP A 34 -4.86 13.44 -18.40
C ASP A 34 -5.62 14.62 -17.82
N TRP A 35 -6.63 14.37 -16.99
CA TRP A 35 -7.35 15.43 -16.28
C TRP A 35 -6.44 16.12 -15.26
N TYR A 36 -5.64 15.36 -14.50
CA TYR A 36 -4.73 15.93 -13.51
C TYR A 36 -3.68 16.86 -14.14
N GLN A 37 -3.17 16.52 -15.33
CA GLN A 37 -2.20 17.35 -16.05
C GLN A 37 -2.76 18.70 -16.52
N GLN A 38 -4.09 18.84 -16.63
CA GLN A 38 -4.73 20.10 -17.04
C GLN A 38 -4.88 21.10 -15.88
N LEU A 39 -4.65 20.66 -14.64
CA LEU A 39 -4.77 21.51 -13.47
C LEU A 39 -3.58 22.47 -13.35
N VAL A 40 -3.83 23.67 -12.85
CA VAL A 40 -2.76 24.56 -12.39
C VAL A 40 -2.16 23.96 -11.11
N GLN A 41 -1.00 23.34 -11.26
CA GLN A 41 -0.28 22.71 -10.16
C GLN A 41 0.62 23.72 -9.45
N PRO A 42 0.76 23.66 -8.11
CA PRO A 42 1.73 24.48 -7.40
C PRO A 42 3.16 24.04 -7.78
N ALA A 43 4.11 24.97 -7.70
CA ALA A 43 5.51 24.72 -8.10
C ALA A 43 6.21 23.62 -7.28
N TRP A 44 5.68 23.24 -6.12
CA TRP A 44 6.22 22.20 -5.24
C TRP A 44 5.55 20.83 -5.45
N ALA A 45 4.58 20.70 -6.35
CA ALA A 45 3.93 19.42 -6.61
C ALA A 45 4.96 18.39 -7.10
N PRO A 46 4.96 17.16 -6.54
CA PRO A 46 5.87 16.12 -6.99
C PRO A 46 5.51 15.65 -8.41
N PRO A 47 6.50 15.23 -9.21
CA PRO A 47 6.25 14.59 -10.50
C PRO A 47 5.27 13.40 -10.40
N THR A 48 4.33 13.28 -11.34
CA THR A 48 3.24 12.29 -11.28
C THR A 48 3.72 10.84 -11.19
N PHE A 49 4.88 10.52 -11.77
CA PHE A 49 5.43 9.17 -11.70
C PHE A 49 5.87 8.75 -10.29
N LEU A 50 6.07 9.68 -9.36
CA LEU A 50 6.47 9.38 -7.98
C LEU A 50 5.31 8.82 -7.14
N PHE A 51 4.06 9.14 -7.49
CA PHE A 51 2.91 8.66 -6.71
C PHE A 51 2.85 7.14 -6.66
N GLY A 52 3.11 6.45 -7.78
CA GLY A 52 3.10 4.98 -7.83
C GLY A 52 4.08 4.35 -6.83
N PRO A 53 5.41 4.58 -6.98
CA PRO A 53 6.42 4.02 -6.08
C PRO A 53 6.22 4.37 -4.61
N VAL A 54 5.85 5.62 -4.29
CA VAL A 54 5.62 6.06 -2.91
C VAL A 54 4.44 5.30 -2.30
N TRP A 55 3.31 5.25 -2.99
CA TRP A 55 2.14 4.53 -2.48
C TRP A 55 2.37 3.02 -2.39
N THR A 56 3.06 2.42 -3.36
CA THR A 56 3.45 1.00 -3.28
C THR A 56 4.28 0.71 -2.04
N LEU A 57 5.27 1.56 -1.73
CA LEU A 57 6.08 1.43 -0.53
C LEU A 57 5.22 1.56 0.74
N LEU A 58 4.34 2.57 0.79
CA LEU A 58 3.45 2.79 1.92
C LEU A 58 2.52 1.60 2.16
N TYR A 59 1.88 1.06 1.13
CA TYR A 59 0.99 -0.10 1.26
C TYR A 59 1.74 -1.36 1.73
N ALA A 60 2.96 -1.58 1.25
CA ALA A 60 3.81 -2.67 1.72
C ALA A 60 4.17 -2.52 3.21
N LEU A 61 4.55 -1.30 3.62
CA LEU A 61 4.89 -1.00 5.03
C LEU A 61 3.69 -1.10 5.95
N MET A 62 2.51 -0.66 5.51
CA MET A 62 1.26 -0.79 6.27
C MET A 62 0.89 -2.26 6.50
N GLY A 63 0.93 -3.08 5.44
CA GLY A 63 0.65 -4.51 5.56
C GLY A 63 1.67 -5.23 6.44
N PHE A 64 2.95 -4.85 6.32
CA PHE A 64 4.00 -5.36 7.20
C PHE A 64 3.77 -4.97 8.67
N ALA A 65 3.40 -3.72 8.95
CA ALA A 65 3.08 -3.25 10.30
C ALA A 65 1.86 -3.99 10.89
N ALA A 66 0.79 -4.15 10.11
CA ALA A 66 -0.39 -4.91 10.53
C ALA A 66 -0.05 -6.37 10.85
N TRP A 67 0.81 -7.00 10.04
CA TRP A 67 1.30 -8.35 10.30
C TRP A 67 2.11 -8.45 11.61
N LEU A 68 2.97 -7.47 11.90
CA LEU A 68 3.72 -7.43 13.16
C LEU A 68 2.78 -7.34 14.38
N VAL A 69 1.75 -6.49 14.32
CA VAL A 69 0.75 -6.36 15.38
C VAL A 69 -0.05 -7.66 15.55
N TRP A 70 -0.44 -8.30 14.46
CA TRP A 70 -1.13 -9.59 14.50
C TRP A 70 -0.28 -10.72 15.09
N LEU A 71 1.05 -10.68 14.94
CA LEU A 71 1.95 -11.65 15.57
C LEU A 71 2.14 -11.44 17.08
N ASP A 72 1.91 -10.23 17.57
CA ASP A 72 2.08 -9.86 18.98
C ASP A 72 0.82 -10.15 19.82
N GLY A 73 -0.36 -10.08 19.19
CA GLY A 73 -1.65 -10.40 19.81
C GLY A 73 -2.03 -11.88 19.78
#